data_AF-A0A6A4BK80-F1
#
_entry.id   AF-A0A6A4BK80-F1
#
_cell.length_a   1.000
_cell.length_b   1.000
_cell.length_c   1.000
_cell.angle_alpha   90.00
_cell.angle_beta   90.00
_cell.angle_gamma   90.00
#
_symmetry.space_group_name_H-M   'P 1'
#
loop_
_entity.id
_entity.type
_entity.pdbx_description
1 polymer ?
#
loop_
_entity_poly.entity_id
_entity_poly.type
_entity_poly.pdbx_seq_one_letter_code
_entity_poly.pdbx_strand_id
1 'polypeptide(L)'
;MLAAVNKQRATGGLKPLCLNKKLHAAAQRHSNDMAAKDFMAHDGSDGSSMSERITQAGYDWSAVAENVAAGQIDVADVMVAWINSPEHLENIMGDYTMFGSAYAFNKDGTYQHYWTQDFGSGDAEQCDSATTTKQETVVTPAPTTATPATEAPATPAPTSGDEVQGEAETTLLDATQNVEQVETPVMPAPTTVTPAADCQSNF
;
A
#
# COMPACT_ATOMS: atom_id res chain seq x y z
N MET A 1 -4.15 -6.93 -3.00
CA MET A 1 -2.74 -7.32 -2.76
C MET A 1 -2.52 -8.83 -2.84
N LEU A 2 -2.87 -9.62 -1.81
CA LEU A 2 -2.50 -11.05 -1.70
C LEU A 2 -2.66 -11.90 -2.99
N ALA A 3 -3.77 -11.75 -3.72
CA ALA A 3 -4.00 -12.50 -4.96
C ALA A 3 -2.92 -12.25 -6.05
N ALA A 4 -2.37 -11.03 -6.12
CA ALA A 4 -1.30 -10.70 -7.06
C ALA A 4 0.05 -11.28 -6.61
N VAL A 5 0.36 -11.21 -5.31
CA VAL A 5 1.53 -11.88 -4.70
C VAL A 5 1.48 -13.38 -4.95
N ASN A 6 0.35 -14.03 -4.67
CA ASN A 6 0.19 -15.47 -4.91
C ASN A 6 0.21 -15.85 -6.40
N LYS A 7 -0.27 -14.97 -7.30
CA LYS A 7 -0.11 -15.15 -8.74
C LYS A 7 1.37 -15.13 -9.16
N GLN A 8 2.17 -14.22 -8.59
CA GLN A 8 3.61 -14.17 -8.85
C GLN A 8 4.33 -15.40 -8.26
N ARG A 9 4.05 -15.76 -7.01
CA ARG A 9 4.61 -16.97 -6.36
C ARG A 9 4.36 -18.24 -7.14
N ALA A 10 3.18 -18.37 -7.75
CA ALA A 10 2.83 -19.50 -8.59
C ALA A 10 3.73 -19.64 -9.84
N THR A 11 4.35 -18.58 -10.36
CA THR A 11 5.28 -18.68 -11.50
C THR A 11 6.58 -19.40 -11.12
N GLY A 12 6.96 -19.38 -9.85
CA GLY A 12 8.08 -20.15 -9.29
C GLY A 12 7.67 -21.49 -8.67
N GLY A 13 6.41 -21.91 -8.81
CA GLY A 13 5.89 -23.15 -8.19
C GLY A 13 5.77 -23.10 -6.67
N LEU A 14 5.85 -21.90 -6.05
CA LEU A 14 5.78 -21.72 -4.60
C LEU A 14 4.36 -21.88 -4.08
N LYS A 15 4.23 -22.29 -2.81
CA LYS A 15 2.94 -22.33 -2.12
C LYS A 15 2.35 -20.92 -1.97
N PRO A 16 1.02 -20.78 -2.09
CA PRO A 16 0.36 -19.50 -1.83
C PRO A 16 0.47 -19.14 -0.34
N LEU A 17 0.67 -17.86 -0.06
CA LEU A 17 0.56 -17.30 1.28
C LEU A 17 -0.92 -17.17 1.67
N CYS A 18 -1.18 -17.17 2.97
CA CYS A 18 -2.47 -16.80 3.55
C CYS A 18 -2.38 -15.47 4.32
N LEU A 19 -3.51 -14.82 4.59
CA LEU A 19 -3.52 -13.62 5.42
C LEU A 19 -3.21 -13.96 6.88
N ASN A 20 -2.53 -13.06 7.59
CA ASN A 20 -2.49 -13.01 9.05
C ASN A 20 -2.71 -11.57 9.53
N LYS A 21 -3.70 -11.38 10.40
CA LYS A 21 -4.16 -10.06 10.87
C LYS A 21 -3.11 -9.27 11.64
N LYS A 22 -2.12 -9.94 12.24
CA LYS A 22 -1.05 -9.29 13.00
C LYS A 22 -0.02 -8.68 12.05
N LEU A 23 0.39 -9.42 11.02
CA LEU A 23 1.18 -8.88 9.90
C LEU A 23 0.43 -7.74 9.21
N HIS A 24 -0.89 -7.88 8.97
CA HIS A 24 -1.69 -6.78 8.41
C HIS A 24 -1.72 -5.55 9.32
N ALA A 25 -1.79 -5.72 10.65
CA ALA A 25 -1.75 -4.61 11.60
C ALA A 25 -0.38 -3.90 11.64
N ALA A 26 0.73 -4.64 11.55
CA ALA A 26 2.07 -4.08 11.42
C ALA A 26 2.23 -3.27 10.12
N ALA A 27 1.86 -3.85 8.98
CA ALA A 27 1.84 -3.17 7.69
C ALA A 27 0.96 -1.91 7.71
N GLN A 28 -0.23 -1.96 8.33
CA GLN A 28 -1.14 -0.81 8.39
C GLN A 28 -0.60 0.31 9.29
N ARG A 29 0.05 -0.03 10.41
CA ARG A 29 0.78 0.94 11.24
C ARG A 29 1.83 1.66 10.40
N HIS A 30 2.61 0.92 9.61
CA HIS A 30 3.70 1.50 8.81
C HIS A 30 3.21 2.35 7.63
N SER A 31 2.26 1.84 6.84
CA SER A 31 1.63 2.63 5.76
C SER A 31 1.01 3.93 6.30
N ASN A 32 0.34 3.88 7.45
CA ASN A 32 -0.24 5.08 8.08
C ASN A 32 0.84 6.07 8.55
N ASP A 33 1.95 5.60 9.10
CA ASP A 33 3.05 6.45 9.57
C ASP A 33 3.75 7.14 8.38
N MET A 34 4.13 6.37 7.35
CA MET A 34 4.67 6.90 6.09
C MET A 34 3.76 7.98 5.47
N ALA A 35 2.45 7.72 5.41
CA ALA A 35 1.47 8.67 4.88
C ALA A 35 1.29 9.93 5.76
N ALA A 36 1.29 9.77 7.10
CA ALA A 36 1.07 10.88 8.03
C ALA A 36 2.30 11.78 8.23
N LYS A 37 3.49 11.28 7.89
CA LYS A 37 4.78 11.95 8.06
C LYS A 37 5.47 12.30 6.73
N ASP A 38 4.84 11.92 5.62
CA ASP A 38 5.28 12.12 4.24
C ASP A 38 6.72 11.65 3.95
N PHE A 39 6.95 10.36 4.18
CA PHE A 39 8.23 9.70 3.85
C PHE A 39 8.00 8.28 3.32
N MET A 40 9.06 7.67 2.80
CA MET A 40 9.10 6.26 2.43
C MET A 40 10.44 5.69 2.93
N ALA A 41 10.38 4.73 3.85
CA ALA A 41 11.52 3.99 4.38
C ALA A 41 11.04 2.68 5.04
N HIS A 42 11.97 1.77 5.37
CA HIS A 42 11.67 0.58 6.17
C HIS A 42 11.51 0.88 7.65
N ASP A 43 12.27 1.83 8.20
CA ASP A 43 12.13 2.26 9.59
C ASP A 43 10.98 3.28 9.75
N GLY A 44 10.25 3.19 10.85
CA GLY A 44 9.19 4.14 11.19
C GLY A 44 9.74 5.49 11.66
N SER A 45 8.89 6.52 11.66
CA SER A 45 9.23 7.87 12.14
C SER A 45 9.51 7.94 13.64
N ASP A 46 9.15 6.89 14.38
CA ASP A 46 9.48 6.64 15.78
C ASP A 46 10.79 5.83 15.99
N GLY A 47 11.47 5.48 14.89
CA GLY A 47 12.67 4.64 14.88
C GLY A 47 12.40 3.14 14.97
N SER A 48 11.13 2.70 14.91
CA SER A 48 10.82 1.26 14.94
C SER A 48 11.16 0.58 13.61
N SER A 49 11.94 -0.49 13.68
CA SER A 49 12.20 -1.38 12.55
C SER A 49 10.99 -2.27 12.24
N MET A 50 10.98 -2.87 11.05
CA MET A 50 9.93 -3.82 10.61
C MET A 50 9.69 -4.96 11.60
N SER A 51 10.75 -5.64 12.04
CA SER A 51 10.62 -6.77 12.96
C SER A 51 10.09 -6.35 14.33
N GLU A 52 10.42 -5.14 14.80
CA GLU A 52 9.83 -4.57 16.01
C GLU A 52 8.34 -4.26 15.82
N ARG A 53 7.91 -3.69 14.69
CA ARG A 53 6.48 -3.46 14.40
C ARG A 53 5.68 -4.76 14.35
N ILE A 54 6.22 -5.80 13.71
CA ILE A 54 5.61 -7.13 13.64
C ILE A 54 5.52 -7.77 15.04
N THR A 55 6.58 -7.65 15.84
CA THR A 55 6.60 -8.15 17.23
C THR A 55 5.63 -7.37 18.14
N GLN A 56 5.52 -6.04 17.96
CA GLN A 56 4.54 -5.19 18.67
C GLN A 56 3.09 -5.50 18.29
N ALA A 57 2.84 -5.94 17.05
CA ALA A 57 1.54 -6.49 16.64
C ALA A 57 1.25 -7.89 17.24
N GLY A 58 2.20 -8.46 18.00
CA GLY A 58 2.07 -9.73 18.70
C GLY A 58 2.22 -10.96 17.81
N TYR A 59 2.83 -10.82 16.64
CA TYR A 59 3.13 -11.93 15.74
C TYR A 59 4.42 -12.62 16.18
N ASP A 60 4.35 -13.92 16.45
CA ASP A 60 5.48 -14.76 16.86
C ASP A 60 6.15 -15.36 15.62
N TRP A 61 7.43 -15.06 15.38
CA TRP A 61 8.06 -15.29 14.08
C TRP A 61 9.42 -16.00 14.15
N SER A 62 9.64 -16.86 13.16
CA SER A 62 10.93 -17.48 12.85
C SER A 62 11.60 -16.83 11.62
N ALA A 63 10.81 -16.24 10.71
CA ALA A 63 11.30 -15.44 9.59
C ALA A 63 10.28 -14.34 9.23
N VAL A 64 10.77 -13.15 8.89
CA VAL A 64 9.98 -12.00 8.41
C VAL A 64 10.73 -11.24 7.31
N ALA A 65 9.99 -10.59 6.41
CA ALA A 65 10.50 -9.63 5.44
C ALA A 65 9.43 -8.58 5.11
N GLU A 66 9.83 -7.45 4.53
CA GLU A 66 8.92 -6.39 4.14
C GLU A 66 9.27 -5.80 2.78
N ASN A 67 8.23 -5.42 2.02
CA ASN A 67 8.35 -4.53 0.88
C ASN A 67 7.56 -3.25 1.16
N VAL A 68 8.20 -2.09 1.01
CA VAL A 68 7.53 -0.78 1.04
C VAL A 68 7.50 -0.16 -0.36
N ALA A 69 6.53 0.71 -0.62
CA ALA A 69 6.48 1.52 -1.82
C ALA A 69 5.64 2.78 -1.63
N ALA A 70 5.89 3.80 -2.44
CA ALA A 70 5.10 5.02 -2.47
C ALA A 70 4.96 5.58 -3.90
N GLY A 71 3.80 6.19 -4.19
CA GLY A 71 3.49 6.84 -5.47
C GLY A 71 2.68 6.00 -6.47
N GLN A 72 2.57 4.69 -6.28
CA GLN A 72 1.82 3.81 -7.19
C GLN A 72 0.33 3.85 -6.86
N ILE A 73 -0.52 4.04 -7.87
CA ILE A 73 -1.93 4.37 -7.66
C ILE A 73 -2.74 3.13 -7.26
N ASP A 74 -2.37 1.95 -7.78
CA ASP A 74 -3.07 0.70 -7.50
C ASP A 74 -2.15 -0.52 -7.27
N VAL A 75 -2.79 -1.67 -7.05
CA VAL A 75 -2.15 -2.96 -6.78
C VAL A 75 -1.37 -3.50 -7.99
N ALA A 76 -1.76 -3.18 -9.22
CA ALA A 76 -1.04 -3.62 -10.41
C ALA A 76 0.27 -2.82 -10.56
N ASP A 77 0.20 -1.50 -10.44
CA ASP A 77 1.37 -0.60 -10.53
C ASP A 77 2.44 -0.97 -9.49
N VAL A 78 2.04 -1.12 -8.23
CA VAL A 78 2.98 -1.42 -7.13
C VAL A 78 3.56 -2.83 -7.22
N MET A 79 2.79 -3.82 -7.70
CA MET A 79 3.31 -5.16 -7.96
C MET A 79 4.30 -5.16 -9.14
N VAL A 80 4.08 -4.37 -10.18
CA VAL A 80 5.06 -4.19 -11.27
C VAL A 80 6.35 -3.56 -10.74
N ALA A 81 6.25 -2.54 -9.88
CA ALA A 81 7.41 -1.91 -9.26
C ALA A 81 8.24 -2.91 -8.43
N TRP A 82 7.60 -3.70 -7.56
CA TRP A 82 8.29 -4.71 -6.75
C TRP A 82 8.82 -5.89 -7.58
N ILE A 83 8.10 -6.37 -8.59
CA ILE A 83 8.57 -7.49 -9.44
C ILE A 83 9.80 -7.08 -10.27
N ASN A 84 9.89 -5.81 -10.70
CA ASN A 84 11.03 -5.28 -11.45
C ASN A 84 12.24 -4.94 -10.57
N SER A 85 12.13 -5.07 -9.24
CA SER A 85 13.22 -4.82 -8.29
C SER A 85 13.68 -6.16 -7.67
N PRO A 86 14.94 -6.60 -7.90
CA PRO A 86 15.41 -7.90 -7.43
C PRO A 86 15.18 -8.16 -5.93
N GLU A 87 15.53 -7.20 -5.07
CA GLU A 87 15.41 -7.32 -3.61
C GLU A 87 13.94 -7.47 -3.15
N HIS A 88 13.02 -6.71 -3.75
CA HIS A 88 11.59 -6.81 -3.44
C HIS A 88 10.95 -8.10 -4.01
N LEU A 89 11.43 -8.57 -5.16
CA LEU A 89 11.02 -9.84 -5.75
C LEU A 89 11.51 -11.03 -4.92
N GLU A 90 12.73 -10.97 -4.36
CA GLU A 90 13.25 -11.98 -3.42
C GLU A 90 12.33 -12.14 -2.21
N ASN A 91 11.84 -11.05 -1.62
CA ASN A 91 10.85 -11.10 -0.54
C ASN A 91 9.52 -11.74 -0.98
N ILE A 92 8.99 -11.36 -2.15
CA ILE A 92 7.77 -11.97 -2.73
C ILE A 92 7.93 -13.49 -2.94
N MET A 93 9.13 -13.94 -3.30
CA MET A 93 9.46 -15.34 -3.62
C MET A 93 10.07 -16.12 -2.44
N GLY A 94 10.20 -15.51 -1.25
CA GLY A 94 10.80 -16.17 -0.07
C GLY A 94 9.95 -17.30 0.53
N ASP A 95 10.55 -18.11 1.41
CA ASP A 95 9.90 -19.26 2.06
C ASP A 95 9.03 -18.82 3.26
N TYR A 96 7.99 -18.05 2.93
CA TYR A 96 6.98 -17.57 3.88
C TYR A 96 5.69 -18.37 3.76
N THR A 97 4.89 -18.33 4.82
CA THR A 97 3.60 -19.02 4.92
C THR A 97 2.43 -18.05 5.07
N MET A 98 2.68 -16.90 5.70
CA MET A 98 1.70 -15.87 6.01
C MET A 98 2.09 -14.51 5.43
N PHE A 99 1.08 -13.64 5.30
CA PHE A 99 1.17 -12.35 4.64
C PHE A 99 0.27 -11.31 5.31
N GLY A 100 0.82 -10.12 5.50
CA GLY A 100 0.10 -8.89 5.77
C GLY A 100 0.35 -7.89 4.63
N SER A 101 -0.59 -7.00 4.39
CA SER A 101 -0.32 -5.84 3.54
C SER A 101 -1.30 -4.73 3.85
N ALA A 102 -0.86 -3.49 3.68
CA ALA A 102 -1.69 -2.33 3.88
C ALA A 102 -1.47 -1.26 2.82
N TYR A 103 -2.37 -0.29 2.85
CA TYR A 103 -2.38 0.89 2.01
C TYR A 103 -2.82 2.08 2.87
N ALA A 104 -2.22 3.24 2.61
CA ALA A 104 -2.67 4.51 3.16
C ALA A 104 -2.63 5.58 2.06
N PHE A 105 -3.53 6.55 2.17
CA PHE A 105 -3.64 7.67 1.25
C PHE A 105 -3.56 9.00 1.99
N ASN A 106 -2.73 9.91 1.50
CA ASN A 106 -2.66 11.30 1.98
C ASN A 106 -2.66 12.26 0.78
N LYS A 107 -3.80 12.90 0.50
CA LYS A 107 -3.95 13.87 -0.61
C LYS A 107 -2.95 15.04 -0.58
N ASP A 108 -2.38 15.35 0.59
CA ASP A 108 -1.46 16.46 0.80
C ASP A 108 0.01 16.00 0.91
N GLY A 109 0.26 14.69 0.85
CA GLY A 109 1.61 14.12 0.90
C GLY A 109 2.25 14.00 -0.49
N THR A 110 3.58 14.13 -0.53
CA THR A 110 4.42 14.10 -1.75
C THR A 110 4.13 12.92 -2.66
N TYR A 111 3.91 11.72 -2.09
CA TYR A 111 3.68 10.50 -2.85
C TYR A 111 2.19 10.14 -3.00
N GLN A 112 1.33 10.72 -2.17
CA GLN A 112 -0.10 10.42 -2.00
C GLN A 112 -0.48 8.98 -1.62
N HIS A 113 0.11 7.97 -2.25
CA HIS A 113 -0.17 6.54 -2.09
C HIS A 113 1.00 5.86 -1.38
N TYR A 114 0.75 5.13 -0.29
CA TYR A 114 1.79 4.47 0.52
C TYR A 114 1.40 3.01 0.78
N TRP A 115 2.32 2.09 0.53
CA TRP A 115 2.08 0.64 0.54
C TRP A 115 3.11 -0.09 1.40
N THR A 116 2.65 -1.11 2.12
CA THR A 116 3.50 -2.03 2.88
C THR A 116 3.04 -3.47 2.64
N GLN A 117 3.97 -4.39 2.43
CA GLN A 117 3.76 -5.84 2.47
C GLN A 117 4.64 -6.41 3.57
N ASP A 118 4.07 -7.17 4.50
CA ASP A 118 4.80 -7.93 5.52
C ASP A 118 4.66 -9.42 5.23
N PHE A 119 5.77 -10.12 5.13
CA PHE A 119 5.84 -11.56 4.93
C PHE A 119 6.27 -12.22 6.23
N GLY A 120 5.74 -13.42 6.52
CA GLY A 120 6.08 -14.10 7.77
C GLY A 120 5.94 -15.62 7.76
N SER A 121 6.68 -16.25 8.67
CA SER A 121 6.54 -17.63 9.11
C SER A 121 6.74 -17.70 10.63
N GLY A 122 6.00 -18.60 11.31
CA GLY A 122 6.07 -18.80 12.75
C GLY A 122 5.21 -19.97 13.20
N ASP A 123 5.74 -20.85 14.03
CA ASP A 123 5.08 -22.13 14.38
C ASP A 123 3.85 -21.95 15.29
N ALA A 124 3.77 -20.84 16.02
CA ALA A 124 2.63 -20.47 16.86
C ALA A 124 1.55 -19.68 16.09
N GLU A 125 1.82 -19.29 14.84
CA GLU A 125 0.95 -18.45 14.03
C GLU A 125 0.09 -19.26 13.07
N GLN A 126 -1.02 -18.67 12.65
CA GLN A 126 -1.98 -19.31 11.76
C GLN A 126 -2.47 -18.32 10.72
N CYS A 127 -2.88 -18.88 9.58
CA CYS A 127 -3.72 -18.15 8.64
C CYS A 127 -4.97 -17.63 9.35
N ASP A 128 -5.37 -16.39 9.07
CA ASP A 128 -6.73 -15.96 9.36
C ASP A 128 -7.67 -16.93 8.65
N SER A 129 -8.47 -17.65 9.44
CA SER A 129 -9.55 -18.45 8.88
C SER A 129 -10.38 -17.53 8.02
N ALA A 130 -10.57 -17.90 6.74
CA ALA A 130 -11.47 -17.21 5.85
C ALA A 130 -12.87 -17.26 6.48
N THR A 131 -13.18 -16.22 7.25
CA THR A 131 -14.51 -16.01 7.79
C THR A 131 -15.32 -15.61 6.58
N THR A 132 -15.84 -16.63 5.91
CA THR A 132 -17.11 -16.57 5.20
C THR A 132 -17.96 -15.60 5.98
N THR A 133 -18.24 -14.44 5.39
CA THR A 133 -19.23 -13.51 5.90
C THR A 133 -20.52 -14.28 5.90
N LYS A 134 -20.79 -14.99 7.01
CA LYS A 134 -22.10 -15.50 7.33
C LYS A 134 -22.90 -14.25 7.60
N GLN A 135 -23.42 -13.71 6.49
CA GLN A 135 -24.30 -12.57 6.40
C GLN A 135 -25.16 -12.59 7.65
N GLU A 136 -24.93 -11.63 8.54
CA GLU A 136 -25.81 -11.46 9.67
C GLU A 136 -27.16 -11.11 9.06
N THR A 137 -28.01 -12.13 8.96
CA THR A 137 -29.36 -12.00 8.49
C THR A 137 -30.07 -11.18 9.55
N VAL A 138 -30.01 -9.86 9.38
CA VAL A 138 -30.85 -8.90 10.09
C VAL A 138 -32.27 -9.30 9.74
N VAL A 139 -32.89 -10.10 10.62
CA VAL A 139 -34.29 -10.50 10.50
C VAL A 139 -35.09 -9.28 10.89
N THR A 140 -35.32 -8.40 9.91
CA THR A 140 -36.16 -7.22 10.03
C THR A 140 -37.54 -7.63 10.55
N PRO A 141 -37.96 -7.21 11.76
CA PRO A 141 -39.36 -7.36 12.15
C PRO A 141 -40.22 -6.48 11.22
N ALA A 142 -41.33 -7.02 10.75
CA ALA A 142 -42.15 -6.42 9.70
C ALA A 142 -42.65 -5.00 10.04
N PRO A 143 -42.78 -4.11 9.05
CA PRO A 143 -43.33 -2.78 9.26
C PRO A 143 -44.83 -2.88 9.57
N THR A 144 -45.27 -2.28 10.68
CA THR A 144 -46.69 -2.00 10.91
C THR A 144 -47.07 -0.71 10.18
N THR A 145 -48.16 -0.77 9.42
CA THR A 145 -48.49 0.19 8.36
C THR A 145 -49.39 1.34 8.83
N ALA A 146 -48.99 2.61 8.57
CA ALA A 146 -49.85 3.77 8.19
C ALA A 146 -50.86 4.33 9.24
N THR A 147 -51.45 5.56 9.21
CA THR A 147 -51.39 6.87 8.47
C THR A 147 -52.51 7.77 9.08
N PRO A 148 -52.56 9.14 9.03
CA PRO A 148 -51.98 10.10 8.08
C PRO A 148 -51.24 11.35 8.64
N ALA A 149 -50.92 12.23 7.69
CA ALA A 149 -50.33 13.56 7.69
C ALA A 149 -51.23 14.77 8.12
N THR A 150 -50.56 15.92 8.28
CA THR A 150 -50.93 17.33 7.95
C THR A 150 -49.68 18.18 8.28
N GLU A 151 -49.17 19.16 7.54
CA GLU A 151 -49.38 19.69 6.18
C GLU A 151 -48.18 20.61 5.86
N ALA A 152 -47.85 20.84 4.59
CA ALA A 152 -46.78 21.77 4.16
C ALA A 152 -47.37 23.03 3.52
N PRO A 153 -46.59 24.12 3.43
CA PRO A 153 -46.44 24.69 2.09
C PRO A 153 -45.01 25.12 1.73
N ALA A 154 -44.64 24.84 0.48
CA ALA A 154 -43.60 25.57 -0.27
C ALA A 154 -44.22 26.88 -0.85
N THR A 155 -43.57 27.81 -1.55
CA THR A 155 -42.27 27.95 -2.25
C THR A 155 -41.97 29.50 -2.26
N PRO A 156 -41.23 30.21 -3.16
CA PRO A 156 -40.59 29.87 -4.45
C PRO A 156 -39.09 30.25 -4.61
N ALA A 157 -38.52 29.80 -5.73
CA ALA A 157 -37.24 30.26 -6.28
C ALA A 157 -37.42 31.54 -7.15
N PRO A 158 -36.33 32.21 -7.56
CA PRO A 158 -36.29 33.07 -8.74
C PRO A 158 -35.56 32.41 -9.93
N THR A 159 -35.85 32.88 -11.15
CA THR A 159 -35.41 32.29 -12.43
C THR A 159 -34.75 33.34 -13.34
N SER A 160 -33.59 32.98 -13.92
CA SER A 160 -33.00 33.38 -15.23
C SER A 160 -32.94 34.84 -15.74
N GLY A 161 -31.79 35.19 -16.33
CA GLY A 161 -31.67 36.05 -17.53
C GLY A 161 -30.75 37.28 -17.41
N ASP A 162 -29.62 37.33 -18.14
CA ASP A 162 -29.52 37.92 -19.49
C ASP A 162 -28.11 37.74 -20.11
N GLU A 163 -27.97 37.87 -21.45
CA GLU A 163 -26.70 37.76 -22.21
C GLU A 163 -26.04 39.14 -22.45
N VAL A 164 -24.70 39.21 -22.56
CA VAL A 164 -24.04 40.10 -23.55
C VAL A 164 -22.78 39.42 -24.13
N GLN A 165 -22.60 39.58 -25.43
CA GLN A 165 -21.50 39.06 -26.26
C GLN A 165 -20.16 39.81 -26.06
N GLY A 166 -19.06 39.20 -26.50
CA GLY A 166 -17.74 39.85 -26.56
C GLY A 166 -16.69 39.00 -27.27
N GLU A 167 -16.61 39.12 -28.59
CA GLU A 167 -15.59 38.46 -29.42
C GLU A 167 -14.23 39.16 -29.31
N ALA A 168 -13.13 38.40 -29.36
CA ALA A 168 -11.86 38.85 -29.92
C ALA A 168 -10.97 37.65 -30.32
N GLU A 169 -10.29 37.80 -31.44
CA GLU A 169 -9.61 36.73 -32.19
C GLU A 169 -8.14 36.49 -31.79
N THR A 170 -7.69 35.26 -32.10
CA THR A 170 -6.41 34.91 -32.76
C THR A 170 -5.08 35.51 -32.25
N THR A 171 -4.16 34.63 -31.82
CA THR A 171 -2.80 34.61 -32.39
C THR A 171 -2.11 33.25 -32.19
N LEU A 172 -1.67 32.61 -33.29
CA LEU A 172 -0.74 31.47 -33.27
C LEU A 172 0.70 31.97 -33.17
N LEU A 173 1.45 31.50 -32.16
CA LEU A 173 2.91 31.39 -32.08
C LEU A 173 3.21 30.35 -30.98
N ASP A 174 4.21 29.47 -31.02
CA ASP A 174 5.00 28.89 -32.11
C ASP A 174 5.46 27.50 -31.60
N ALA A 175 5.65 26.51 -32.47
CA ALA A 175 5.85 25.12 -32.08
C ALA A 175 7.24 24.60 -32.49
N THR A 176 8.29 24.94 -31.74
CA THR A 176 9.53 24.13 -31.62
C THR A 176 10.36 24.56 -30.41
N GLN A 177 10.68 23.62 -29.50
CA GLN A 177 12.05 23.36 -28.98
C GLN A 177 12.12 22.30 -27.86
N ASN A 178 13.25 21.61 -27.84
CA ASN A 178 13.83 20.72 -26.81
C ASN A 178 12.93 19.67 -26.11
N VAL A 179 12.96 18.46 -26.67
CA VAL A 179 13.07 17.25 -25.83
C VAL A 179 14.53 17.14 -25.40
N GLU A 180 14.84 17.62 -24.20
CA GLU A 180 16.12 17.34 -23.53
C GLU A 180 15.91 16.17 -22.55
N GLN A 181 16.81 15.19 -22.60
CA GLN A 181 16.67 13.96 -21.84
C GLN A 181 16.97 14.22 -20.36
N VAL A 182 15.98 14.03 -19.50
CA VAL A 182 16.22 13.94 -18.05
C VAL A 182 16.77 12.54 -17.77
N GLU A 183 18.10 12.41 -17.81
CA GLU A 183 18.78 11.22 -17.29
C GLU A 183 18.49 11.08 -15.80
N THR A 184 17.95 9.93 -15.40
CA THR A 184 17.74 9.60 -13.99
C THR A 184 19.09 9.38 -13.30
N PRO A 185 19.30 9.89 -12.08
CA PRO A 185 20.56 9.67 -11.38
C PRO A 185 20.72 8.19 -11.00
N VAL A 186 21.72 7.53 -11.59
CA VAL A 186 22.12 6.17 -11.21
C VAL A 186 22.75 6.23 -9.81
N MET A 187 22.13 5.56 -8.83
CA MET A 187 22.75 5.40 -7.51
C MET A 187 24.01 4.52 -7.62
N PRO A 188 25.14 4.89 -6.99
CA PRO A 188 26.33 4.04 -6.98
C PRO A 188 26.08 2.77 -6.16
N ALA A 189 26.54 1.63 -6.68
CA ALA A 189 26.47 0.35 -5.98
C ALA A 189 27.27 0.38 -4.66
N PRO A 190 26.82 -0.31 -3.60
CA PRO A 190 27.55 -0.36 -2.34
C PRO A 190 28.90 -1.06 -2.50
N THR A 191 29.98 -0.37 -2.12
CA THR A 191 31.33 -0.94 -2.14
C THR A 191 31.44 -2.02 -1.07
N THR A 192 31.56 -3.29 -1.48
CA THR A 192 31.77 -4.41 -0.56
C THR A 192 33.17 -4.32 0.07
N VAL A 193 33.21 -3.91 1.35
CA VAL A 193 34.43 -4.00 2.16
C VAL A 193 34.60 -5.45 2.61
N THR A 194 35.45 -6.21 1.91
CA THR A 194 35.86 -7.55 2.33
C THR A 194 36.57 -7.48 3.68
N PRO A 195 36.09 -8.15 4.75
CA PRO A 195 36.88 -8.31 5.96
C PRO A 195 38.06 -9.24 5.66
N ALA A 196 39.28 -8.74 5.84
CA ALA A 196 40.47 -9.57 5.77
C ALA A 196 40.45 -10.56 6.95
N ALA A 197 40.53 -11.85 6.65
CA ALA A 197 40.76 -12.87 7.67
C ALA A 197 42.23 -12.83 8.09
N ASP A 198 42.49 -12.53 9.36
CA ASP A 198 43.82 -12.72 9.95
C ASP A 198 43.74 -13.70 11.13
N CYS A 199 43.86 -14.98 10.78
CA CYS A 199 44.13 -16.04 11.74
C CYS A 199 45.64 -16.13 11.98
N GLN A 200 46.15 -15.45 13.00
CA GLN A 200 47.48 -15.78 13.56
C GLN A 200 47.44 -15.98 15.07
N SER A 201 47.67 -17.24 15.44
CA SER A 201 48.05 -17.69 16.77
C SER A 201 49.41 -17.13 17.19
N ASN A 202 49.56 -16.72 18.45
CA ASN A 202 50.76 -17.05 19.26
C ASN A 202 50.62 -16.65 20.74
N PHE A 203 50.94 -17.61 21.62
CA PHE A 203 51.10 -17.56 23.08
C PHE A 203 49.88 -17.22 23.96
#